data_AF-A0A521SIN7-F1
#
_entry.id   AF-A0A521SIN7-F1
#
_cell.length_a   1.000
_cell.length_b   1.000
_cell.length_c   1.000
_cell.angle_alpha   90.00
_cell.angle_beta   90.00
_cell.angle_gamma   90.00
#
_symmetry.space_group_name_H-M   'P 1'
#
loop_
_entity.id
_entity.type
_entity.pdbx_description
1 polymer ?
#
loop_
_entity_poly.entity_id
_entity_poly.type
_entity_poly.pdbx_seq_one_letter_code
_entity_poly.pdbx_strand_id
1 'polypeptide(L)'
;MSLKDDAIALGKNAKEAARRLAQLSSEEKNRALLRMAERIEGQKEILLKENKKDLELARKEKLSAALLDRISLDGSRIAGMA
;
A
#
# COMPACT_ATOMS: atom_id res chain seq x y z
N MET A 1 6.09 23.94 1.73
CA MET A 1 6.34 23.14 0.51
C MET A 1 5.05 23.11 -0.28
N SER A 2 5.10 23.29 -1.61
CA SER A 2 3.91 23.20 -2.47
C SER A 2 3.65 21.75 -2.86
N LEU A 3 2.38 21.37 -3.08
CA LEU A 3 1.99 20.07 -3.67
C LEU A 3 2.78 19.76 -4.95
N LYS A 4 3.10 20.80 -5.74
CA LYS A 4 3.91 20.68 -6.95
C LYS A 4 5.35 20.25 -6.65
N ASP A 5 5.95 20.81 -5.61
CA ASP A 5 7.33 20.50 -5.23
C ASP A 5 7.43 19.07 -4.69
N ASP A 6 6.45 18.63 -3.90
CA ASP A 6 6.37 17.27 -3.37
C ASP A 6 6.21 16.23 -4.49
N ALA A 7 5.34 16.50 -5.46
CA ALA A 7 5.17 15.63 -6.63
C ALA A 7 6.45 15.53 -7.48
N ILE A 8 7.16 16.66 -7.67
CA ILE A 8 8.44 16.68 -8.38
C ILE A 8 9.51 15.88 -7.62
N ALA A 9 9.59 16.04 -6.29
CA ALA A 9 10.52 15.31 -5.45
C ALA A 9 10.24 13.80 -5.49
N LEU A 10 8.98 13.39 -5.36
CA LEU A 10 8.56 11.99 -5.47
C LEU A 10 8.95 11.38 -6.82
N GLY A 11 8.72 12.12 -7.92
CA GLY A 11 9.09 11.69 -9.26
C GLY A 11 10.60 11.52 -9.46
N LYS A 12 11.41 12.44 -8.90
CA LYS A 12 12.89 12.33 -8.94
C LYS A 12 13.37 11.08 -8.19
N ASN A 13 12.84 10.86 -6.99
CA ASN A 13 13.19 9.70 -6.16
C ASN A 13 12.77 8.38 -6.85
N ALA A 14 11.58 8.33 -7.44
CA ALA A 14 11.11 7.18 -8.19
C ALA A 14 12.01 6.89 -9.41
N LYS A 15 12.43 7.93 -10.15
CA LYS A 15 13.35 7.79 -11.30
C LYS A 15 14.70 7.21 -10.91
N GLU A 16 15.24 7.63 -9.76
CA GLU A 16 16.50 7.09 -9.23
C GLU A 16 16.34 5.62 -8.80
N ALA A 17 15.30 5.32 -8.02
CA ALA A 17 15.02 3.96 -7.56
C ALA A 17 14.79 2.98 -8.73
N ALA A 18 14.11 3.42 -9.80
CA ALA A 18 13.85 2.60 -10.97
C ALA A 18 15.12 2.08 -11.63
N ARG A 19 16.20 2.88 -11.68
CA ARG A 19 17.49 2.45 -12.25
C ARG A 19 18.10 1.30 -11.47
N ARG A 20 18.01 1.35 -10.14
CA ARG A 20 18.50 0.30 -9.25
C ARG A 20 17.62 -0.95 -9.38
N LEU A 21 16.30 -0.79 -9.37
CA LEU A 21 15.35 -1.89 -9.50
C LEU A 21 15.50 -2.65 -10.82
N ALA A 22 15.80 -1.94 -11.92
CA ALA A 22 16.01 -2.54 -13.24
C ALA A 22 17.21 -3.49 -13.29
N GLN A 23 18.23 -3.27 -12.45
CA GLN A 23 19.45 -4.08 -12.40
C GLN A 23 19.31 -5.34 -11.53
N LEU A 24 18.27 -5.42 -10.68
CA LEU A 24 18.08 -6.56 -9.80
C LEU A 24 17.69 -7.82 -10.60
N SER A 25 18.23 -8.96 -10.15
CA SER A 25 17.86 -10.29 -10.62
C SER A 25 16.40 -10.62 -10.30
N SER A 26 15.84 -11.62 -10.99
CA SER A 26 14.51 -12.14 -10.69
C SER A 26 14.45 -12.73 -9.28
N GLU A 27 15.51 -13.41 -8.84
CA GLU A 27 15.61 -14.00 -7.50
C GLU A 27 15.56 -12.94 -6.40
N GLU A 28 16.26 -11.82 -6.58
CA GLU A 28 16.21 -10.70 -5.63
C GLU A 28 14.82 -10.06 -5.55
N LYS A 29 14.17 -9.87 -6.70
CA LYS A 29 12.80 -9.33 -6.77
C LYS A 29 11.80 -10.27 -6.09
N ASN A 30 11.89 -11.57 -6.38
CA ASN A 30 11.02 -12.57 -5.78
C ASN A 30 11.19 -12.64 -4.26
N ARG A 31 12.43 -12.61 -3.76
CA ARG A 31 12.71 -12.56 -2.32
C ARG A 31 12.14 -11.30 -1.67
N ALA A 32 12.22 -10.16 -2.34
CA ALA A 32 11.61 -8.92 -1.84
C ALA A 32 10.08 -9.04 -1.77
N LEU A 33 9.43 -9.58 -2.80
CA LEU A 33 7.97 -9.79 -2.84
C LEU A 33 7.51 -10.75 -1.73
N LEU A 34 8.19 -11.88 -1.54
CA LEU A 34 7.88 -12.83 -0.46
C LEU A 34 8.01 -12.19 0.93
N ARG A 35 9.05 -11.37 1.14
CA ARG A 35 9.17 -10.61 2.39
C ARG A 35 8.08 -9.55 2.57
N MET A 36 7.59 -8.94 1.49
CA MET A 36 6.45 -8.02 1.57
C MET A 36 5.20 -8.78 2.01
N ALA A 37 4.93 -9.94 1.42
CA ALA A 37 3.83 -10.84 1.79
C ALA A 37 3.88 -11.22 3.27
N GLU A 38 5.01 -11.78 3.73
CA GLU A 38 5.23 -12.15 5.14
C GLU A 38 4.96 -10.97 6.10
N ARG A 39 5.39 -9.76 5.72
CA ARG A 39 5.17 -8.56 6.54
C ARG A 39 3.73 -8.08 6.52
N ILE A 40 3.01 -8.22 5.39
CA ILE A 40 1.60 -7.88 5.30
C ILE A 40 0.79 -8.80 6.22
N GLU A 41 1.05 -10.11 6.17
CA GLU A 41 0.38 -11.07 7.06
C GLU A 41 0.74 -10.85 8.53
N GLY A 42 2.03 -10.68 8.84
CA GLY A 42 2.50 -10.45 10.20
C GLY A 42 2.07 -9.12 10.82
N GLN A 43 1.54 -8.19 10.02
CA GLN A 43 0.99 -6.90 10.49
C GLN A 43 -0.52 -6.78 10.31
N LYS A 44 -1.21 -7.91 10.08
CA LYS A 44 -2.66 -7.96 9.82
C LYS A 44 -3.48 -7.17 10.83
N GLU A 45 -3.21 -7.31 12.12
CA GLU A 45 -3.96 -6.63 13.18
C GLU A 45 -3.81 -5.11 13.10
N ILE A 46 -2.62 -4.64 12.75
CA ILE A 46 -2.33 -3.20 12.57
C ILE A 46 -3.07 -2.70 11.34
N LEU A 47 -2.98 -3.41 10.21
CA LEU A 47 -3.63 -3.03 8.96
C LEU A 47 -5.16 -2.94 9.11
N LEU A 48 -5.79 -3.92 9.77
CA LEU A 48 -7.23 -3.90 10.04
C LEU A 48 -7.63 -2.76 10.96
N LYS A 49 -6.81 -2.48 11.99
CA LYS A 49 -7.06 -1.38 12.93
C LYS A 49 -7.00 -0.02 12.23
N GLU A 50 -6.00 0.21 11.38
CA GLU A 50 -5.88 1.47 10.65
C GLU A 50 -6.95 1.61 9.56
N ASN A 51 -7.24 0.55 8.80
CA ASN A 51 -8.31 0.57 7.80
C ASN A 51 -9.69 0.85 8.43
N LYS A 52 -9.93 0.38 9.66
CA LYS A 52 -11.16 0.74 10.39
C LYS A 52 -11.28 2.25 10.60
N LYS A 53 -10.18 2.96 10.91
CA LYS A 53 -10.21 4.43 11.05
C LYS A 53 -10.53 5.11 9.72
N ASP A 54 -9.96 4.62 8.62
CA ASP A 54 -10.23 5.12 7.28
C ASP A 54 -11.69 4.90 6.88
N LEU A 55 -12.26 3.74 7.20
CA LEU A 55 -13.68 3.44 6.96
C LEU A 55 -14.61 4.35 7.77
N GLU A 56 -14.28 4.63 9.04
CA GLU A 56 -15.04 5.58 9.85
C GLU A 56 -14.97 7.00 9.27
N LEU A 57 -13.81 7.43 8.80
CA LEU A 57 -13.66 8.72 8.12
C LEU A 57 -14.47 8.77 6.82
N ALA A 58 -14.34 7.74 5.97
CA ALA A 58 -15.08 7.63 4.72
C ALA A 58 -16.60 7.63 4.91
N ARG A 59 -17.10 7.03 6.00
CA ARG A 59 -18.52 7.08 6.37
C ARG A 59 -18.95 8.49 6.77
N LYS A 60 -18.12 9.22 7.51
CA LYS A 60 -18.38 10.63 7.86
C LYS A 60 -18.42 11.54 6.63
N GLU A 61 -17.53 11.29 5.68
CA GLU A 61 -17.50 11.96 4.36
C GLU A 61 -18.61 11.49 3.41
N LYS A 62 -19.51 10.59 3.85
CA LYS A 62 -20.66 10.08 3.09
C LYS A 62 -20.26 9.44 1.75
N LEU A 63 -19.11 8.75 1.71
CA LEU A 63 -18.71 7.97 0.53
C LEU A 63 -19.73 6.86 0.25
N SER A 64 -19.89 6.50 -1.02
CA SER A 64 -20.86 5.49 -1.44
C SER A 64 -20.54 4.12 -0.86
N ALA A 65 -21.57 3.28 -0.67
CA ALA A 65 -21.40 1.91 -0.20
C ALA A 65 -20.45 1.08 -1.08
N ALA A 66 -20.49 1.30 -2.41
CA ALA A 66 -19.58 0.66 -3.35
C ALA A 66 -18.11 1.07 -3.14
N LEU A 67 -17.86 2.33 -2.76
CA LEU A 67 -16.51 2.80 -2.47
C LEU A 67 -16.03 2.30 -1.11
N LEU A 68 -16.90 2.29 -0.10
CA LEU A 68 -16.62 1.70 1.22
C LEU A 68 -16.25 0.22 1.11
N ASP A 69 -16.99 -0.54 0.31
CA ASP A 69 -16.65 -1.94 0.04
C ASP A 69 -15.26 -2.06 -0.61
N ARG A 70 -14.95 -1.27 -1.65
CA ARG A 70 -13.64 -1.32 -2.32
C ARG A 70 -12.44 -1.04 -1.41
N ILE A 71 -12.59 -0.14 -0.44
CA ILE A 71 -11.49 0.25 0.46
C ILE A 71 -11.45 -0.59 1.74
N SER A 72 -12.49 -1.39 2.03
CA SER A 72 -12.52 -2.23 3.23
C SER A 72 -11.45 -3.31 3.17
N LEU A 73 -10.77 -3.54 4.28
CA LEU A 73 -9.89 -4.68 4.47
C LEU A 73 -10.51 -5.67 5.44
N ASP A 74 -10.34 -6.94 5.14
CA ASP A 74 -10.67 -8.06 6.00
C ASP A 74 -9.51 -9.08 5.98
N GLY A 75 -9.63 -10.14 6.77
CA GLY A 75 -8.58 -11.14 6.85
C GLY A 75 -8.33 -11.89 5.53
N SER A 76 -9.37 -12.06 4.69
CA SER A 76 -9.24 -12.72 3.40
C SER A 76 -8.56 -11.81 2.37
N ARG A 77 -8.88 -10.51 2.38
CA ARG A 77 -8.24 -9.53 1.49
C ARG A 77 -6.76 -9.34 1.83
N ILE A 78 -6.43 -9.29 3.13
CA ILE A 78 -5.03 -9.23 3.57
C ILE A 78 -4.27 -10.49 3.14
N ALA A 79 -4.86 -11.68 3.32
CA ALA A 79 -4.25 -12.92 2.85
C ALA A 79 -4.12 -13.00 1.32
N GLY A 80 -5.00 -12.34 0.56
CA GLY A 80 -4.89 -12.25 -0.90
C GLY A 80 -3.89 -11.20 -1.40
N MET A 81 -3.39 -10.32 -0.52
CA MET A 81 -2.34 -9.33 -0.83
C MET A 81 -0.93 -9.86 -0.55
N ALA A 82 -0.83 -10.95 0.21
CA ALA A 82 0.39 -11.66 0.53
C ALA A 82 0.53 -12.90 -0.38
#